data_AF-A0A9D6IIP9-F1
#
_entry.id   AF-A0A9D6IIP9-F1
#
_cell.length_a   1.000
_cell.length_b   1.000
_cell.length_c   1.000
_cell.angle_alpha   90.00
_cell.angle_beta   90.00
_cell.angle_gamma   90.00
#
_symmetry.space_group_name_H-M   'P 1'
#
loop_
_entity.id
_entity.type
_entity.pdbx_description
1 polymer ?
#
loop_
_entity_poly.entity_id
_entity_poly.type
_entity_poly.pdbx_seq_one_letter_code
_entity_poly.pdbx_strand_id
1 'polypeptide(L)'
;MSSILMKGVIRNGRVEVPEPIDLPDGSEVTITAHDNFPGLSDNDGPMTPTEIAETLAAMAKIEPFDMTDEERADADAWEKKVNDYTIANTDKGIEEVFP
;
A
#
# COMPACT_ATOMS: atom_id res chain seq x y z
N MET A 1 -3.06 -2.39 -37.50
CA MET A 1 -3.81 -1.32 -36.84
C MET A 1 -2.80 -0.43 -36.15
N SER A 2 -2.70 0.84 -36.53
CA SER A 2 -1.79 1.79 -35.89
C SER A 2 -2.46 2.33 -34.64
N SER A 3 -1.84 2.16 -33.47
CA SER A 3 -2.29 2.80 -32.23
C SER A 3 -1.47 4.06 -31.99
N ILE A 4 -2.14 5.13 -31.56
CA ILE A 4 -1.50 6.37 -31.12
C ILE A 4 -1.61 6.38 -29.59
N LEU A 5 -0.48 6.40 -28.91
CA LEU A 5 -0.42 6.50 -27.44
C LEU A 5 -0.30 7.97 -27.05
N MET A 6 -1.28 8.48 -26.31
CA MET A 6 -1.26 9.83 -25.76
C MET A 6 -1.45 9.82 -24.26
N LYS A 7 -0.85 10.80 -23.58
CA LYS A 7 -1.01 11.00 -22.14
C LYS A 7 -2.03 12.11 -21.89
N GLY A 8 -2.99 11.83 -21.02
CA GLY A 8 -3.95 12.80 -20.52
C GLY A 8 -4.06 12.70 -19.01
N VAL A 9 -4.64 13.71 -18.39
CA VAL A 9 -4.91 13.76 -16.95
C VAL A 9 -6.41 13.82 -16.70
N ILE A 10 -6.88 13.19 -15.62
CA ILE A 10 -8.29 13.30 -15.23
C ILE A 10 -8.51 14.62 -14.48
N ARG A 11 -9.42 15.46 -14.98
CA ARG A 11 -9.93 16.65 -14.29
C ARG A 11 -11.44 16.69 -14.38
N ASN A 12 -12.11 16.82 -13.23
CA ASN A 12 -13.58 16.83 -13.13
C ASN A 12 -14.25 15.66 -13.88
N GLY A 13 -13.65 14.46 -13.80
CA GLY A 13 -14.15 13.25 -14.47
C GLY A 13 -13.95 13.23 -15.99
N ARG A 14 -13.14 14.13 -16.56
CA ARG A 14 -12.82 14.19 -17.99
C ARG A 14 -11.34 13.97 -18.21
N VAL A 15 -10.98 13.26 -19.28
CA VAL A 15 -9.59 13.18 -19.75
C VAL A 15 -9.25 14.50 -20.44
N GLU A 16 -8.36 15.28 -19.85
CA GLU A 16 -7.76 16.46 -20.47
C GLU A 16 -6.41 16.06 -21.07
N VAL A 17 -6.25 16.28 -22.38
CA VAL A 17 -4.96 16.12 -23.07
C VAL A 17 -4.31 17.49 -23.27
N PRO A 18 -2.98 17.59 -23.16
CA PRO A 18 -2.28 18.87 -23.29
C PRO A 18 -2.31 19.43 -24.72
N GLU A 19 -2.41 18.55 -25.72
CA GLU A 19 -2.46 18.92 -27.14
C GLU A 19 -3.74 18.36 -27.78
N PRO A 20 -4.37 19.10 -28.71
CA PRO A 20 -5.50 18.59 -29.48
C PRO A 20 -5.15 17.29 -30.22
N ILE A 21 -6.08 16.35 -30.22
CA ILE A 21 -5.91 15.08 -30.91
C ILE A 21 -6.35 15.26 -32.36
N ASP A 22 -5.45 15.06 -33.31
CA ASP A 22 -5.74 15.08 -34.75
C ASP A 22 -6.29 13.72 -35.20
N LEU A 23 -7.54 13.44 -34.87
CA LEU A 23 -8.28 12.25 -35.32
C LEU A 23 -9.49 12.67 -36.16
N PRO A 24 -9.81 11.93 -37.24
CA PRO A 24 -11.03 12.18 -38.01
C PRO A 24 -12.29 12.12 -37.15
N ASP A 25 -13.28 12.91 -37.51
CA ASP A 25 -14.59 12.86 -36.87
C ASP A 25 -15.18 11.44 -36.88
N GLY A 26 -15.72 11.02 -35.74
CA GLY A 26 -16.26 9.66 -35.56
C GLY A 26 -15.23 8.59 -35.18
N SER A 27 -13.97 8.97 -34.94
CA SER A 27 -12.96 8.03 -34.44
C SER A 27 -13.33 7.44 -33.07
N GLU A 28 -13.32 6.11 -32.96
CA GLU A 28 -13.44 5.41 -31.68
C GLU A 28 -12.11 5.44 -30.93
N VAL A 29 -12.17 5.69 -29.62
CA VAL A 29 -11.00 5.75 -28.74
C VAL A 29 -11.17 4.80 -27.56
N THR A 30 -10.11 4.06 -27.24
CA THR A 30 -10.04 3.24 -26.03
C THR A 30 -9.21 3.96 -24.99
N ILE A 31 -9.77 4.18 -23.80
CA ILE A 31 -9.06 4.75 -22.67
C ILE A 31 -8.65 3.60 -21.76
N THR A 32 -7.35 3.38 -21.62
CA THR A 32 -6.77 2.43 -20.66
C THR A 32 -6.23 3.20 -19.47
N ALA A 33 -6.81 3.00 -18.29
CA ALA A 33 -6.15 3.38 -17.05
C ALA A 33 -4.96 2.44 -16.82
N HIS A 34 -3.81 3.00 -16.46
CA HIS A 34 -2.74 2.20 -15.87
C HIS A 34 -2.91 2.28 -14.36
N ASP A 35 -3.05 1.13 -13.71
CA ASP A 35 -3.26 1.01 -12.25
C ASP A 35 -2.00 1.33 -11.43
N ASN A 36 -1.07 2.11 -12.00
CA ASN A 36 0.14 2.52 -11.31
C ASN A 36 -0.16 3.70 -10.38
N PHE A 37 -1.13 3.52 -9.47
CA PHE A 37 -1.05 4.15 -8.17
C PHE A 37 0.18 3.53 -7.49
N PRO A 38 1.20 4.32 -7.11
CA PRO A 38 2.24 3.80 -6.25
C PRO A 38 1.56 3.34 -4.95
N GLY A 39 1.38 2.03 -4.77
CA GLY A 39 0.80 1.42 -3.57
C GLY A 39 -0.55 0.70 -3.73
N LEU A 40 -1.07 0.47 -4.95
CA LEU A 40 -2.17 -0.46 -5.17
C LEU A 40 -1.76 -1.44 -6.25
N SER A 41 -1.02 -2.47 -5.85
CA SER A 41 -0.91 -3.65 -6.68
C SER A 41 -2.15 -4.52 -6.43
N ASP A 42 -2.70 -5.15 -7.46
CA ASP A 42 -3.76 -6.17 -7.31
C ASP A 42 -3.34 -7.38 -6.45
N ASN A 43 -2.10 -7.39 -5.95
CA ASN A 43 -1.54 -8.38 -5.05
C ASN A 43 -1.53 -7.94 -3.57
N ASP A 44 -2.13 -6.79 -3.22
CA ASP A 44 -2.29 -6.29 -1.85
C ASP A 44 -3.41 -6.99 -1.08
N GLY A 45 -3.53 -8.31 -1.26
CA GLY A 45 -4.27 -9.16 -0.34
C GLY A 45 -3.60 -9.16 1.04
N PRO A 46 -4.33 -9.47 2.13
CA PRO A 46 -3.71 -9.61 3.44
C PRO A 46 -2.59 -10.66 3.37
N MET A 47 -1.38 -10.26 3.77
CA MET A 47 -0.23 -11.17 3.78
C MET A 47 -0.53 -12.40 4.64
N THR A 48 -0.11 -13.57 4.17
CA THR A 48 -0.17 -14.78 4.98
C THR A 48 0.80 -14.68 6.17
N PRO A 49 0.57 -15.43 7.27
CA PRO A 49 1.50 -15.45 8.40
C PRO A 49 2.95 -15.79 8.00
N THR A 50 3.12 -16.64 7.01
CA THR A 50 4.45 -17.02 6.47
C THR A 50 5.12 -15.85 5.76
N GLU A 51 4.39 -15.14 4.88
CA GLU A 51 4.93 -13.98 4.17
C GLU A 51 5.28 -12.84 5.14
N ILE A 52 4.49 -12.66 6.20
CA ILE A 52 4.79 -11.70 7.27
C ILE A 52 6.11 -12.08 7.96
N ALA A 53 6.26 -13.35 8.35
CA ALA A 53 7.47 -13.82 9.02
C ALA A 53 8.73 -13.69 8.14
N GLU A 54 8.62 -14.02 6.85
CA GLU A 54 9.71 -13.88 5.89
C GLU A 54 10.10 -12.41 5.67
N THR A 55 9.10 -11.53 5.59
CA THR A 55 9.32 -10.08 5.43
C THR A 55 9.97 -9.49 6.67
N LEU A 56 9.49 -9.82 7.87
CA LEU A 56 10.13 -9.40 9.13
C LEU A 56 11.57 -9.89 9.23
N ALA A 57 11.83 -11.14 8.84
CA ALA A 57 13.19 -11.70 8.82
C ALA A 57 14.09 -11.03 7.77
N ALA A 58 13.52 -10.55 6.65
CA ALA A 58 14.25 -9.76 5.67
C ALA A 58 14.57 -8.35 6.21
N MET A 59 13.59 -7.70 6.85
CA MET A 59 13.78 -6.38 7.47
C MET A 59 14.81 -6.40 8.59
N ALA A 60 14.82 -7.45 9.42
CA ALA A 60 15.83 -7.64 10.46
C ALA A 60 17.27 -7.77 9.91
N LYS A 61 17.43 -8.12 8.62
CA LYS A 61 18.75 -8.21 7.96
C LYS A 61 19.20 -6.89 7.34
N ILE A 62 18.37 -5.84 7.33
CA ILE A 62 18.68 -4.53 6.75
C ILE A 62 19.58 -3.68 7.68
N GLU A 63 20.13 -4.28 8.74
CA GLU A 63 21.15 -3.63 9.56
C GLU A 63 22.36 -3.12 8.75
N PRO A 64 22.96 -1.98 9.16
CA PRO A 64 22.88 -1.40 10.51
C PRO A 64 21.92 -0.21 10.61
N PHE A 65 21.02 -0.26 11.61
CA PHE A 65 20.48 0.96 12.21
C PHE A 65 21.45 1.37 13.33
N ASP A 66 21.97 2.59 13.28
CA ASP A 66 22.76 3.16 14.37
C ASP A 66 21.86 3.37 15.59
N MET A 67 21.66 2.31 16.38
CA MET A 67 20.96 2.32 17.66
C MET A 67 21.93 2.01 18.78
N THR A 68 21.90 2.82 19.82
CA THR A 68 22.58 2.55 21.08
C THR A 68 21.95 1.33 21.77
N ASP A 69 22.70 0.70 22.67
CA ASP A 69 22.19 -0.46 23.43
C ASP A 69 20.99 -0.10 24.33
N GLU A 70 20.92 1.16 24.78
CA GLU A 70 19.79 1.70 25.54
C GLU A 70 18.53 1.80 24.66
N GLU A 71 18.65 2.35 23.46
CA GLU A 71 17.53 2.44 22.51
C GLU A 71 17.03 1.07 22.07
N ARG A 72 17.91 0.07 21.96
CA ARG A 72 17.53 -1.31 21.65
C ARG A 72 16.75 -1.94 22.81
N ALA A 73 17.23 -1.77 24.04
CA ALA A 73 16.55 -2.27 25.24
C ALA A 73 15.17 -1.62 25.44
N ASP A 74 15.04 -0.33 25.14
CA ASP A 74 13.77 0.40 25.22
C ASP A 74 12.76 -0.09 24.16
N ALA A 75 13.22 -0.37 22.94
CA ALA A 75 12.39 -0.94 21.88
C ALA A 75 11.85 -2.34 22.26
N ASP A 76 12.72 -3.22 22.76
CA ASP A 76 12.34 -4.56 23.21
C ASP A 76 11.34 -4.51 24.38
N ALA A 77 11.57 -3.59 25.34
CA ALA A 77 10.68 -3.39 26.47
C ALA A 77 9.30 -2.86 26.04
N TRP A 78 9.27 -1.97 25.05
CA TRP A 78 8.04 -1.45 24.47
C TRP A 78 7.26 -2.54 23.73
N GLU A 79 7.92 -3.35 22.89
CA GLU A 79 7.29 -4.48 22.18
C GLU A 79 6.63 -5.45 23.16
N LYS A 80 7.35 -5.84 24.21
CA LYS A 80 6.81 -6.72 25.26
C LYS A 80 5.58 -6.11 25.94
N LYS A 81 5.65 -4.83 26.30
CA LYS A 81 4.53 -4.12 26.95
C LYS A 81 3.29 -4.08 26.06
N VAL A 82 3.45 -3.83 24.76
CA VAL A 82 2.35 -3.80 23.79
C VAL A 82 1.75 -5.20 23.64
N ASN A 83 2.57 -6.23 23.52
CA ASN A 83 2.10 -7.61 23.41
C ASN A 83 1.30 -8.05 24.65
N ASP A 84 1.83 -7.78 25.86
CA ASP A 84 1.15 -8.09 27.12
C ASP A 84 -0.19 -7.35 27.24
N TYR A 85 -0.22 -6.07 26.84
CA TYR A 85 -1.47 -5.28 26.81
C TYR A 85 -2.49 -5.84 25.83
N THR A 86 -2.07 -6.20 24.62
CA THR A 86 -2.94 -6.81 23.60
C THR A 86 -3.52 -8.11 24.14
N ILE A 87 -2.69 -9.05 24.61
CA ILE A 87 -3.14 -10.33 25.19
C ILE A 87 -4.16 -10.10 26.32
N ALA A 88 -3.91 -9.13 27.21
CA ALA A 88 -4.78 -8.85 28.34
C ALA A 88 -6.12 -8.17 27.96
N ASN A 89 -6.24 -7.59 26.76
CA ASN A 89 -7.43 -6.83 26.35
C ASN A 89 -8.12 -7.38 25.09
N THR A 90 -7.63 -8.47 24.50
CA THR A 90 -8.25 -9.13 23.33
C THR A 90 -9.73 -9.47 23.54
N ASP A 91 -10.15 -9.90 24.74
CA ASP A 91 -11.54 -10.27 25.01
C ASP A 91 -12.49 -9.07 25.19
N LYS A 92 -11.98 -7.87 25.50
CA LYS A 92 -12.82 -6.69 25.76
C LYS A 92 -13.31 -6.00 24.49
N GLY A 93 -12.68 -6.27 23.34
CA GLY A 93 -12.97 -5.59 22.08
C GLY A 93 -14.23 -6.08 21.35
N ILE A 94 -14.83 -7.20 21.76
CA ILE A 94 -15.98 -7.82 21.06
C ILE A 94 -17.32 -7.50 21.75
N GLU A 95 -17.31 -7.21 23.06
CA GLU A 95 -18.53 -6.90 23.83
C GLU A 95 -19.06 -5.47 23.60
N GLU A 96 -18.22 -4.50 23.20
CA GLU A 96 -18.66 -3.13 22.91
C GLU A 96 -19.21 -2.92 21.49
N VAL A 97 -19.06 -3.89 20.60
CA VAL A 97 -19.40 -3.74 19.17
C VAL A 97 -20.82 -4.22 18.84
N PHE A 98 -21.43 -5.06 19.70
CA PHE A 98 -22.81 -5.53 19.53
C PHE A 98 -23.62 -5.36 20.82
N PRO A 99 -24.46 -4.30 20.94
CA PRO A 99 -25.51 -4.25 21.95
C PRO A 99 -26.63 -5.27 21.71
#